data_AF-A0ABD1MG29-F1
#
_entry.id   AF-A0ABD1MG29-F1
#
_cell.length_a   1.000
_cell.length_b   1.000
_cell.length_c   1.000
_cell.angle_alpha   90.00
_cell.angle_beta   90.00
_cell.angle_gamma   90.00
#
_symmetry.space_group_name_H-M   'P 1'
#
loop_
_entity.id
_entity.type
_entity.pdbx_description
1 polymer ?
#
loop_
_entity_poly.entity_id
_entity_poly.type
_entity_poly.pdbx_seq_one_letter_code
_entity_poly.pdbx_strand_id
1 'polypeptide(L)'
;MQEAELAKEKMHGRLACGRPLVVRLAGEKCMLETADNSAKPIVDGHKMHLTGGGGGAMGQTSRSAKIAAIKNKLKSLDEESSRTKKQKQSDNIS
;
A
#
# COMPACT_ATOMS: atom_id res chain seq x y z
N MET A 1 11.62 -0.01 38.75
CA MET A 1 10.22 -0.05 38.27
C MET A 1 9.92 1.10 37.30
N GLN A 2 10.36 2.33 37.59
CA GLN A 2 10.20 3.52 36.73
C GLN A 2 10.66 3.33 35.26
N GLU A 3 11.74 2.59 35.00
CA GLU A 3 12.25 2.37 33.64
C GLU A 3 11.24 1.64 32.74
N ALA A 4 10.44 0.72 33.29
CA ALA A 4 9.43 -0.01 32.52
C ALA A 4 8.25 0.88 32.10
N GLU A 5 7.88 1.84 32.95
CA GLU A 5 6.84 2.83 32.65
C GLU A 5 7.30 3.77 31.53
N LEU A 6 8.55 4.27 31.64
CA LEU A 6 9.15 5.12 30.62
C LEU A 6 9.29 4.41 29.27
N ALA A 7 9.62 3.10 29.30
CA ALA A 7 9.68 2.29 28.09
C ALA A 7 8.30 2.14 27.44
N LYS A 8 7.26 1.86 28.23
CA LYS A 8 5.88 1.78 27.72
C LYS A 8 5.47 3.10 27.04
N GLU A 9 5.72 4.24 27.67
CA GLU A 9 5.39 5.57 27.12
C GLU A 9 6.13 5.83 25.79
N LYS A 10 7.44 5.56 25.74
CA LYS A 10 8.26 5.92 24.57
C LYS A 10 8.15 4.94 23.40
N MET A 11 7.85 3.67 23.67
CA MET A 11 7.96 2.59 22.69
C MET A 11 6.62 2.11 22.15
N HIS A 12 5.51 2.36 22.83
CA HIS A 12 4.19 1.99 22.31
C HIS A 12 3.90 2.75 21.00
N GLY A 13 3.49 2.02 19.96
CA GLY A 13 3.21 2.58 18.64
C GLY A 13 4.45 2.88 17.78
N ARG A 14 5.68 2.78 18.31
CA ARG A 14 6.91 2.91 17.51
C ARG A 14 6.99 1.81 16.45
N LEU A 15 7.60 2.09 15.31
CA LEU A 15 7.78 1.12 14.24
C LEU A 15 9.04 0.26 14.47
N ALA A 16 8.91 -1.05 14.32
CA ALA A 16 10.03 -1.99 14.16
C ALA A 16 9.76 -2.83 12.91
N CYS A 17 10.73 -2.90 11.99
CA CYS A 17 10.55 -3.59 10.71
C CYS A 17 9.27 -3.14 9.95
N GLY A 18 8.91 -1.86 10.06
CA GLY A 18 7.70 -1.29 9.44
C GLY A 18 6.37 -1.62 10.13
N ARG A 19 6.38 -2.28 11.29
CA ARG A 19 5.17 -2.63 12.06
C ARG A 19 5.13 -1.88 13.40
N PRO A 20 3.99 -1.30 13.81
CA PRO A 20 3.86 -0.67 15.12
C PRO A 20 4.01 -1.67 16.27
N LEU A 21 4.73 -1.28 17.31
CA LEU A 21 4.95 -2.06 18.52
C LEU A 21 3.80 -1.89 19.53
N VAL A 22 3.45 -2.97 20.23
CA VAL A 22 2.55 -2.94 21.40
C VAL A 22 3.35 -3.27 22.65
N VAL A 23 3.33 -2.39 23.65
CA VAL A 23 4.11 -2.52 24.89
C VAL A 23 3.15 -2.39 26.06
N ARG A 24 3.16 -3.37 26.97
CA ARG A 24 2.28 -3.44 28.15
C ARG A 24 3.07 -3.95 29.34
N LEU A 25 2.71 -3.52 30.54
CA LEU A 25 3.27 -4.09 31.77
C LEU A 25 2.63 -5.46 32.04
N ALA A 26 3.39 -6.41 32.57
CA ALA A 26 2.90 -7.77 32.82
C ALA A 26 1.73 -7.85 33.83
N GLY A 27 1.62 -6.85 34.73
CA GLY A 27 0.55 -6.74 35.71
C GLY A 27 -0.70 -6.01 35.22
N GLU A 28 -0.69 -5.47 33.99
CA GLU A 28 -1.88 -4.87 33.39
C GLU A 28 -2.87 -5.99 33.03
N LYS A 29 -3.84 -6.22 33.92
CA LYS A 29 -5.01 -7.05 33.59
C LYS A 29 -5.74 -6.36 32.45
N CYS A 30 -5.94 -7.05 31.33
CA CYS A 30 -6.66 -6.54 30.16
C CYS A 30 -8.07 -6.08 30.57
N MET A 31 -8.26 -4.80 30.91
CA MET A 31 -9.59 -4.18 30.98
C MET A 31 -10.07 -3.71 29.59
N LEU A 32 -9.29 -4.03 28.55
CA LEU A 32 -9.52 -3.60 27.17
C LEU A 32 -9.64 -4.82 26.24
N GLU A 33 -10.65 -5.64 26.46
CA GLU A 33 -11.32 -6.33 25.35
C GLU A 33 -12.77 -5.81 25.16
N THR A 34 -13.21 -4.85 25.99
CA THR A 34 -14.59 -4.31 25.94
C THR A 34 -14.58 -2.79 26.02
N ALA A 35 -13.86 -2.16 25.11
CA ALA A 35 -14.09 -0.77 24.72
C ALA A 35 -13.71 -0.62 23.25
N ASP A 36 -14.60 -1.09 22.37
CA ASP A 36 -15.17 -0.19 21.38
C ASP A 36 -14.09 0.65 20.64
N ASN A 37 -13.32 0.09 19.71
CA ASN A 37 -13.68 0.00 18.30
C ASN A 37 -15.09 0.49 17.86
N SER A 38 -15.75 1.41 18.58
CA SER A 38 -16.82 2.22 18.03
C SER A 38 -16.52 3.70 18.30
N ALA A 39 -15.68 4.22 17.40
CA ALA A 39 -16.20 5.26 16.55
C ALA A 39 -16.95 4.58 15.39
N LYS A 40 -18.23 4.25 15.63
CA LYS A 40 -19.42 4.18 14.75
C LYS A 40 -19.27 3.73 13.27
N PRO A 41 -20.24 2.93 12.76
CA PRO A 41 -20.18 2.35 11.44
C PRO A 41 -20.52 3.38 10.36
N ILE A 42 -19.56 3.75 9.53
CA ILE A 42 -19.82 4.26 8.18
C ILE A 42 -18.93 3.45 7.23
N VAL A 43 -19.58 2.46 6.62
CA VAL A 43 -19.33 1.90 5.28
C VAL A 43 -17.86 1.76 4.83
N ASP A 44 -17.44 0.50 4.69
CA ASP A 44 -16.46 0.04 3.70
C ASP A 44 -15.00 0.55 3.79
N GLY A 45 -14.13 -0.28 4.36
CA GLY A 45 -12.81 -0.49 3.76
C GLY A 45 -11.73 0.57 4.00
N HIS A 46 -11.64 1.15 5.20
CA HIS A 46 -10.47 1.95 5.58
C HIS A 46 -9.27 1.06 5.90
N LYS A 47 -8.54 0.71 4.84
CA LYS A 47 -7.14 0.30 4.90
C LYS A 47 -6.41 1.44 5.61
N MET A 48 -5.94 1.21 6.83
CA MET A 48 -5.01 2.13 7.48
C MET A 48 -3.76 2.15 6.60
N HIS A 49 -3.68 3.15 5.72
CA HIS A 49 -2.55 3.35 4.86
C HIS A 49 -1.42 3.80 5.80
N LEU A 50 -0.50 2.87 6.08
CA LEU A 50 0.80 3.21 6.63
C LEU A 50 1.43 4.23 5.69
N THR A 51 1.35 5.51 6.03
CA THR A 51 2.14 6.56 5.37
C THR A 51 3.54 6.53 5.96
N GLY A 52 4.22 5.40 5.79
CA GLY A 52 5.65 5.22 5.97
C GLY A 52 6.33 5.28 4.60
N GLY A 53 7.34 6.13 4.48
CA GLY A 53 7.98 6.55 3.23
C GLY A 53 8.21 5.46 2.17
N GLY A 54 7.73 5.75 0.97
CA GLY A 54 7.98 5.04 -0.26
C GLY A 54 7.15 5.71 -1.36
N GLY A 55 7.80 6.26 -2.38
CA GLY A 55 7.18 7.12 -3.38
C GLY A 55 5.85 6.57 -3.93
N GLY A 56 4.83 7.42 -3.92
CA GLY A 56 3.54 7.07 -4.51
C GLY A 56 2.40 7.91 -3.95
N ALA A 57 2.25 9.14 -4.44
CA ALA A 57 0.94 9.80 -4.52
C ALA A 57 0.03 9.07 -5.55
N MET A 58 0.00 7.74 -5.51
CA MET A 58 -0.78 6.83 -6.37
C MET A 58 -1.97 6.25 -5.58
N GLY A 59 -2.38 6.94 -4.52
CA GLY A 59 -3.49 6.57 -3.68
C GLY A 59 -4.75 7.31 -4.13
N GLN A 60 -5.69 6.55 -4.70
CA GLN A 60 -7.07 6.95 -5.03
C GLN A 60 -7.32 7.46 -6.47
N THR A 61 -6.81 6.77 -7.48
CA THR A 61 -7.45 6.82 -8.80
C THR A 61 -8.78 6.05 -8.78
N SER A 62 -9.83 6.62 -9.38
CA SER A 62 -11.16 6.01 -9.45
C SER A 62 -11.11 4.65 -10.16
N ARG A 63 -12.09 3.77 -9.91
CA ARG A 63 -12.20 2.46 -10.59
C ARG A 63 -12.13 2.62 -12.11
N SER A 64 -12.81 3.64 -12.64
CA SER A 64 -12.82 4.00 -14.05
C SER A 64 -11.43 4.41 -14.57
N ALA A 65 -10.68 5.22 -13.81
CA ALA A 65 -9.32 5.62 -14.17
C ALA A 65 -8.37 4.40 -14.24
N LYS A 66 -8.50 3.45 -13.29
CA LYS A 66 -7.72 2.21 -13.30
C LYS A 66 -8.04 1.35 -14.53
N ILE A 67 -9.32 1.21 -14.89
CA ILE A 67 -9.74 0.47 -16.09
C ILE A 67 -9.19 1.13 -17.36
N ALA A 68 -9.28 2.45 -17.46
CA ALA A 68 -8.78 3.19 -18.63
C ALA A 68 -7.26 3.02 -18.81
N ALA A 69 -6.49 3.08 -17.72
CA ALA A 69 -5.05 2.89 -17.76
C ALA A 69 -4.66 1.48 -18.27
N ILE A 70 -5.33 0.43 -17.80
CA ILE A 70 -5.10 -0.94 -18.28
C ILE A 70 -5.47 -1.05 -19.75
N LYS A 71 -6.63 -0.52 -20.17
CA LYS A 71 -7.09 -0.57 -21.56
C LYS A 71 -6.10 0.11 -22.52
N ASN A 72 -5.58 1.28 -22.15
CA ASN A 72 -4.59 1.98 -22.97
C ASN A 72 -3.26 1.21 -23.04
N LYS A 73 -2.82 0.61 -21.93
CA LYS A 73 -1.59 -0.19 -21.92
C LYS A 73 -1.72 -1.41 -22.85
N LEU A 74 -2.84 -2.12 -22.82
CA LEU A 74 -3.09 -3.26 -23.71
C LEU A 74 -3.08 -2.84 -25.18
N LYS A 75 -3.83 -1.79 -25.54
CA LYS A 75 -3.83 -1.23 -26.90
C LYS A 75 -2.43 -0.86 -27.40
N SER A 76 -1.63 -0.22 -26.54
CA SER A 76 -0.26 0.15 -26.90
C SER A 76 0.62 -1.08 -27.16
N LEU A 77 0.42 -2.16 -26.42
CA LEU A 77 1.17 -3.41 -26.62
C LEU A 77 0.75 -4.14 -27.90
N ASP A 78 -0.54 -4.10 -28.27
CA ASP A 78 -1.03 -4.65 -29.54
C ASP A 78 -0.44 -3.89 -30.76
N GLU A 79 -0.38 -2.55 -30.66
CA GLU A 79 0.19 -1.67 -31.70
C GLU A 79 1.73 -1.78 -31.79
N GLU A 80 2.43 -1.92 -30.66
CA GLU A 80 3.89 -2.14 -30.64
C GLU A 80 4.25 -3.52 -31.22
N SER A 81 3.47 -4.55 -30.88
CA SER A 81 3.69 -5.91 -31.37
C SER A 81 3.47 -6.04 -32.88
N SER A 82 2.67 -5.15 -33.48
CA SER A 82 2.44 -5.10 -34.93
C SER A 82 3.49 -4.27 -35.69
N ARG A 83 4.28 -3.42 -35.01
CA ARG A 83 5.37 -2.62 -35.62
C ARG A 83 6.71 -3.36 -35.77
N THR A 84 6.91 -4.48 -35.08
CA THR A 84 8.21 -5.19 -35.07
C THR A 84 8.44 -6.17 -36.24
N LYS A 85 7.57 -6.19 -37.26
CA LYS A 85 7.70 -7.18 -38.37
C LYS A 85 7.61 -6.62 -39.80
N LYS A 86 8.17 -5.46 -40.14
CA LYS A 86 8.60 -5.17 -41.53
C LYS A 86 9.73 -4.14 -41.63
N GLN A 87 10.96 -4.62 -41.70
CA GLN A 87 11.95 -4.08 -42.64
C GLN A 87 12.73 -5.25 -43.24
N LYS A 88 12.13 -5.90 -44.25
CA LYS A 88 12.87 -6.75 -45.17
C LYS A 88 13.42 -5.82 -46.24
N GLN A 89 14.64 -5.31 -46.04
CA GLN A 89 15.39 -4.67 -47.12
C GLN A 89 15.77 -5.78 -48.11
N SER A 90 15.17 -5.73 -49.29
CA SER A 90 15.52 -6.57 -50.42
C SER A 90 16.71 -5.94 -51.14
N ASP A 91 17.91 -6.44 -50.89
CA ASP A 91 19.05 -6.15 -51.77
C ASP A 91 19.00 -7.12 -52.96
N ASN A 92 18.35 -6.69 -54.04
CA ASN A 92 18.57 -7.21 -55.38
C ASN A 92 19.04 -6.05 -56.23
N ILE A 93 20.35 -5.96 -56.51
CA ILE A 93 20.86 -5.26 -57.70
C ILE A 93 22.07 -6.07 -58.20
N SER A 94 21.97 -6.44 -59.48
CA SER A 94 22.94 -7.18 -60.30
C SER A 94 24.27 -6.47 -60.53
#